data_AF-A0ABD6BRT8-F1
#
_entry.id   AF-A0ABD6BRT8-F1
#
_cell.length_a   1.000
_cell.length_b   1.000
_cell.length_c   1.000
_cell.angle_alpha   90.00
_cell.angle_beta   90.00
_cell.angle_gamma   90.00
#
_symmetry.space_group_name_H-M   'P 1'
#
loop_
_entity.id
_entity.type
_entity.pdbx_description
1 polymer ?
#
loop_
_entity_poly.entity_id
_entity_poly.type
_entity_poly.pdbx_seq_one_letter_code
_entity_poly.pdbx_strand_id
1 'polypeptide(L)'
;MNLYRTSESGLVAVQPLEPGETEGLAGALLRGPGGELGAEDVFFVTSKVGDGTATALALDAAGTAVVLGAADGEVGSGVVTDALQRASAVADRGYDELDAEFDGEGLREAHADYFGREPLAPGSFNDDQRVRLLGGRFADDALDLAAFLSDRELSVDPVHVEAFGDPTSGEFLVRFEGDDDTDDGVETAADGTGTEQWVAGASAASTADDHETPAASEPADTDEGGDGDAGSKEAATADDEPIELPELLSAVADGVSERLVGTFETDPGDLVSVERGNELLVRPDESAYAGGVLRYRLRVESDGTVGFEVNIYGGSEAEKERMRALIRENEGAIETELGYEVSPTYDGFEAVHQFDTFDRGTVAAVVDEFDRLVRFFHPRVSRA
;
A
#
# COMPACT_ATOMS: atom_id res chain seq x y z
N MET A 1 -5.89 -6.93 -11.85
CA MET A 1 -5.13 -7.67 -10.80
C MET A 1 -6.06 -8.59 -10.02
N ASN A 2 -5.63 -9.80 -9.65
CA ASN A 2 -6.39 -10.76 -8.83
C ASN A 2 -5.89 -10.69 -7.37
N LEU A 3 -6.79 -10.52 -6.41
CA LEU A 3 -6.46 -10.52 -4.98
C LEU A 3 -6.46 -11.95 -4.44
N TYR A 4 -5.53 -12.32 -3.57
CA TYR A 4 -5.48 -13.63 -2.93
C TYR A 4 -5.29 -13.48 -1.41
N ARG A 5 -5.89 -14.36 -0.63
CA ARG A 5 -5.66 -14.50 0.82
C ARG A 5 -5.02 -15.84 1.14
N THR A 6 -4.16 -15.86 2.15
CA THR A 6 -3.56 -17.09 2.68
C THR A 6 -4.54 -17.83 3.58
N SER A 7 -4.74 -19.13 3.34
CA SER A 7 -5.45 -20.06 4.24
C SER A 7 -4.57 -21.27 4.58
N GLU A 8 -4.97 -22.07 5.57
CA GLU A 8 -4.27 -23.32 5.94
C GLU A 8 -4.08 -24.30 4.77
N SER A 9 -4.91 -24.16 3.72
CA SER A 9 -4.92 -24.96 2.49
C SER A 9 -4.22 -24.30 1.29
N GLY A 10 -3.59 -23.13 1.46
CA GLY A 10 -2.87 -22.41 0.40
C GLY A 10 -3.47 -21.05 0.05
N LEU A 11 -3.22 -20.56 -1.17
CA LEU A 11 -3.74 -19.27 -1.64
C LEU A 11 -5.17 -19.42 -2.17
N VAL A 12 -6.07 -18.57 -1.68
CA VAL A 12 -7.46 -18.50 -2.12
C VAL A 12 -7.70 -17.16 -2.79
N ALA A 13 -8.16 -17.17 -4.04
CA ALA A 13 -8.56 -15.95 -4.74
C ALA A 13 -9.68 -15.26 -3.96
N VAL A 14 -9.48 -13.99 -3.64
CA VAL A 14 -10.50 -13.12 -3.06
C VAL A 14 -11.19 -12.43 -4.21
N GLN A 15 -12.46 -12.77 -4.38
CA GLN A 15 -13.31 -12.08 -5.34
C GLN A 15 -13.67 -10.71 -4.79
N PRO A 16 -13.89 -9.72 -5.67
CA PRO A 16 -14.58 -8.49 -5.27
C PRO A 16 -15.90 -8.85 -4.58
N LEU A 17 -16.25 -8.09 -3.56
CA LEU A 17 -17.53 -8.17 -2.89
C LEU A 17 -18.63 -7.77 -3.88
N GLU A 18 -19.74 -8.51 -3.87
CA GLU A 18 -20.92 -8.05 -4.59
C GLU A 18 -21.51 -6.81 -3.89
N PRO A 19 -22.25 -5.93 -4.58
CA PRO A 19 -22.81 -4.71 -3.98
C PRO A 19 -23.77 -4.92 -2.81
N GLY A 20 -24.22 -6.16 -2.57
CA GLY A 20 -25.02 -6.52 -1.39
C GLY A 20 -24.18 -6.97 -0.19
N GLU A 21 -22.86 -7.08 -0.34
CA GLU A 21 -21.90 -7.56 0.65
C GLU A 21 -20.98 -6.45 1.18
N THR A 22 -21.26 -5.20 0.82
CA THR A 22 -20.44 -4.01 1.07
C THR A 22 -21.03 -3.10 2.15
N GLU A 23 -21.78 -3.67 3.11
CA GLU A 23 -22.35 -2.94 4.24
C GLU A 23 -21.25 -2.25 5.06
N GLY A 24 -21.35 -0.93 5.22
CA GLY A 24 -20.36 -0.08 5.89
C GLY A 24 -19.25 0.48 4.99
N LEU A 25 -19.19 0.13 3.71
CA LEU A 25 -18.18 0.61 2.76
C LEU A 25 -18.21 2.14 2.61
N ALA A 26 -19.38 2.76 2.49
CA ALA A 26 -19.49 4.21 2.33
C ALA A 26 -18.88 4.97 3.52
N GLY A 27 -19.15 4.49 4.73
CA GLY A 27 -18.58 5.05 5.96
C GLY A 27 -17.08 4.76 6.09
N ALA A 28 -16.61 3.64 5.56
CA ALA A 28 -15.19 3.33 5.52
C ALA A 28 -14.44 4.28 4.59
N LEU A 29 -14.90 4.45 3.34
CA LEU A 29 -14.26 5.31 2.32
C LEU A 29 -14.04 6.75 2.79
N LEU A 30 -14.93 7.28 3.64
CA LEU A 30 -14.87 8.65 4.13
C LEU A 30 -14.34 8.77 5.58
N ARG A 31 -13.57 7.77 6.03
CA ARG A 31 -12.96 7.74 7.37
C ARG A 31 -11.56 8.34 7.36
N GLY A 32 -11.19 9.00 8.45
CA GLY A 32 -9.85 9.53 8.66
C GLY A 32 -9.71 10.99 8.21
N PRO A 33 -8.47 11.49 8.07
CA PRO A 33 -8.21 12.88 7.68
C PRO A 33 -8.39 13.12 6.17
N GLY A 34 -8.48 12.07 5.35
CA GLY A 34 -8.49 12.17 3.89
C GLY A 34 -7.91 10.93 3.23
N GLY A 35 -7.73 10.98 1.91
CA GLY A 35 -6.92 10.02 1.15
C GLY A 35 -7.14 10.08 -0.36
N GLU A 36 -6.40 9.23 -1.07
CA GLU A 36 -6.50 9.06 -2.52
C GLU A 36 -7.80 8.33 -2.91
N LEU A 37 -8.76 9.09 -3.46
CA LEU A 37 -10.06 8.57 -3.90
C LEU A 37 -10.09 8.49 -5.43
N GLY A 38 -9.37 7.50 -5.97
CA GLY A 38 -9.07 7.38 -7.39
C GLY A 38 -7.87 8.25 -7.76
N ALA A 39 -7.97 9.01 -8.85
CA ALA A 39 -6.86 9.84 -9.36
C ALA A 39 -6.54 11.10 -8.53
N GLU A 40 -7.11 11.26 -7.33
CA GLU A 40 -7.00 12.49 -6.57
C GLU A 40 -6.91 12.24 -5.07
N ASP A 41 -5.92 12.88 -4.44
CA ASP A 41 -5.75 12.92 -3.00
C ASP A 41 -6.50 14.11 -2.39
N VAL A 42 -7.33 13.82 -1.39
CA VAL A 42 -8.22 14.82 -0.77
C VAL A 42 -8.16 14.80 0.74
N PHE A 43 -8.23 15.99 1.33
CA PHE A 43 -8.27 16.21 2.78
C PHE A 43 -9.70 16.49 3.25
N PHE A 44 -10.22 15.72 4.19
CA PHE A 44 -11.60 15.86 4.68
C PHE A 44 -11.74 17.03 5.65
N VAL A 45 -12.69 17.92 5.33
CA VAL A 45 -13.12 19.01 6.21
C VAL A 45 -14.17 18.50 7.19
N THR A 46 -15.23 17.87 6.65
CA THR A 46 -16.31 17.29 7.42
C THR A 46 -16.87 16.06 6.72
N SER A 47 -17.27 15.04 7.47
CA SER A 47 -17.96 13.86 6.93
C SER A 47 -19.27 13.60 7.66
N LYS A 48 -20.22 12.99 6.97
CA LYS A 48 -21.51 12.59 7.51
C LYS A 48 -21.83 11.20 6.99
N VAL A 49 -21.85 10.25 7.91
CA VAL A 49 -22.22 8.86 7.64
C VAL A 49 -23.70 8.67 7.95
N GLY A 50 -24.44 8.16 6.97
CA GLY A 50 -25.83 7.73 7.09
C GLY A 50 -25.94 6.20 7.12
N ASP A 51 -27.18 5.72 6.99
CA ASP A 51 -27.45 4.29 6.83
C ASP A 51 -27.25 3.91 5.36
N GLY A 52 -26.22 3.12 5.06
CA GLY A 52 -25.88 2.68 3.70
C GLY A 52 -25.28 3.73 2.77
N THR A 53 -25.07 4.96 3.25
CA THR A 53 -24.58 6.10 2.45
C THR A 53 -23.70 7.01 3.29
N ALA A 54 -22.82 7.77 2.64
CA ALA A 54 -22.01 8.78 3.32
C ALA A 54 -21.78 9.98 2.40
N THR A 55 -21.59 11.16 3.00
CA THR A 55 -21.17 12.37 2.26
C THR A 55 -20.04 13.07 2.99
N ALA A 56 -19.14 13.71 2.25
CA ALA A 56 -18.09 14.53 2.83
C ALA A 56 -17.88 15.84 2.05
N LEU A 57 -17.38 16.83 2.76
CA LEU A 57 -16.74 18.00 2.19
C LEU A 57 -15.23 17.81 2.37
N ALA A 58 -14.49 17.89 1.28
CA ALA A 58 -13.04 17.74 1.25
C ALA A 58 -12.40 18.89 0.48
N LEU A 59 -11.07 18.99 0.58
CA LEU A 59 -10.24 19.91 -0.16
C LEU A 59 -9.13 19.12 -0.85
N ASP A 60 -8.89 19.40 -2.13
CA ASP A 60 -7.72 18.87 -2.82
C ASP A 60 -6.45 19.62 -2.42
N ALA A 61 -5.32 19.21 -3.00
CA ALA A 61 -4.06 19.92 -2.77
C ALA A 61 -4.13 21.40 -3.18
N ALA A 62 -4.88 21.80 -4.21
CA ALA A 62 -4.99 23.20 -4.61
C ALA A 62 -5.83 24.06 -3.66
N GLY A 63 -6.67 23.44 -2.82
CA GLY A 63 -7.66 24.11 -1.98
C GLY A 63 -9.05 24.17 -2.63
N THR A 64 -9.23 23.53 -3.79
CA THR A 64 -10.52 23.35 -4.46
C THR A 64 -11.42 22.45 -3.61
N ALA A 65 -12.70 22.79 -3.48
CA ALA A 65 -13.61 21.97 -2.69
C ALA A 65 -14.09 20.77 -3.49
N VAL A 66 -14.05 19.60 -2.84
CA VAL A 66 -14.46 18.33 -3.42
C VAL A 66 -15.57 17.77 -2.54
N VAL A 67 -16.78 17.70 -3.09
CA VAL A 67 -17.92 17.11 -2.39
C VAL A 67 -18.04 15.65 -2.77
N LEU A 68 -18.04 14.79 -1.77
CA LEU A 68 -18.06 13.35 -1.95
C LEU A 68 -19.42 12.80 -1.57
N GLY A 69 -19.98 11.92 -2.39
CA GLY A 69 -21.11 11.06 -2.07
C GLY A 69 -20.71 9.61 -2.24
N ALA A 70 -21.01 8.75 -1.26
CA ALA A 70 -20.68 7.34 -1.29
C ALA A 70 -21.89 6.47 -0.91
N ALA A 71 -21.96 5.27 -1.47
CA ALA A 71 -22.96 4.26 -1.13
C ALA A 71 -22.29 2.93 -0.80
N ASP A 72 -22.89 2.15 0.10
CA ASP A 72 -22.43 0.79 0.41
C ASP A 72 -22.56 -0.07 -0.84
N GLY A 73 -23.71 -0.04 -1.51
CA GLY A 73 -23.98 -0.79 -2.74
C GLY A 73 -24.05 0.11 -3.98
N GLU A 74 -25.25 0.21 -4.55
CA GLU A 74 -25.49 1.01 -5.75
C GLU A 74 -25.67 2.50 -5.42
N VAL A 75 -24.94 3.36 -6.13
CA VAL A 75 -25.11 4.81 -6.08
C VAL A 75 -26.34 5.18 -6.91
N GLY A 76 -27.43 5.48 -6.21
CA GLY A 76 -28.67 5.98 -6.81
C GLY A 76 -28.79 7.51 -6.77
N SER A 77 -29.86 8.02 -7.39
CA SER A 77 -30.14 9.45 -7.50
C SER A 77 -30.28 10.20 -6.16
N GLY A 78 -30.58 9.49 -5.06
CA GLY A 78 -30.56 10.05 -3.71
C GLY A 78 -29.17 10.50 -3.26
N VAL A 79 -28.14 9.69 -3.49
CA VAL A 79 -26.74 10.01 -3.13
C VAL A 79 -26.25 11.21 -3.95
N VAL A 80 -26.57 11.24 -5.24
CA VAL A 80 -26.27 12.37 -6.12
C VAL A 80 -26.94 13.64 -5.60
N THR A 81 -28.22 13.56 -5.24
CA THR A 81 -28.97 14.70 -4.72
C THR A 81 -28.39 15.23 -3.42
N ASP A 82 -28.01 14.35 -2.50
CA ASP A 82 -27.41 14.73 -1.21
C ASP A 82 -26.04 15.40 -1.40
N ALA A 83 -25.21 14.86 -2.29
CA ALA A 83 -23.93 15.46 -2.66
C ALA A 83 -24.12 16.85 -3.29
N LEU A 84 -25.09 17.00 -4.20
CA LEU A 84 -25.39 18.29 -4.82
C LEU A 84 -25.96 19.31 -3.86
N GLN A 85 -26.83 18.90 -2.92
CA GLN A 85 -27.32 19.78 -1.87
C GLN A 85 -26.18 20.28 -1.00
N ARG A 86 -25.21 19.41 -0.70
CA ARG A 86 -24.02 19.79 0.06
C ARG A 86 -23.11 20.73 -0.74
N ALA A 87 -22.83 20.44 -2.01
CA ALA A 87 -22.08 21.32 -2.92
C ALA A 87 -22.72 22.70 -3.00
N SER A 88 -24.04 22.76 -3.24
CA SER A 88 -24.77 24.02 -3.26
C SER A 88 -24.73 24.78 -1.93
N ALA A 89 -24.67 24.08 -0.79
CA ALA A 89 -24.59 24.73 0.52
C ALA A 89 -23.21 25.36 0.77
N VAL A 90 -22.16 24.84 0.15
CA VAL A 90 -20.77 25.31 0.30
C VAL A 90 -20.29 26.19 -0.85
N ALA A 91 -21.03 26.29 -1.95
CA ALA A 91 -20.73 27.08 -3.17
C ALA A 91 -20.06 28.44 -2.90
N ASP A 92 -20.67 29.24 -2.03
CA ASP A 92 -20.25 30.62 -1.79
C ASP A 92 -19.39 30.79 -0.52
N ARG A 93 -18.98 29.70 0.12
CA ARG A 93 -18.30 29.76 1.42
C ARG A 93 -16.83 30.06 1.29
N GLY A 94 -16.37 31.08 2.00
CA GLY A 94 -14.94 31.39 2.09
C GLY A 94 -14.21 30.56 3.15
N TYR A 95 -12.89 30.72 3.21
CA TYR A 95 -12.03 30.07 4.21
C TYR A 95 -12.57 30.13 5.64
N ASP A 96 -12.99 31.30 6.13
CA ASP A 96 -13.43 31.45 7.53
C ASP A 96 -14.65 30.58 7.87
N GLU A 97 -15.53 30.33 6.90
CA GLU A 97 -16.70 29.47 7.08
C GLU A 97 -16.33 27.99 7.01
N LEU A 98 -15.37 27.62 6.15
CA LEU A 98 -14.85 26.26 6.06
C LEU A 98 -14.04 25.90 7.31
N ASP A 99 -13.21 26.82 7.81
CA ASP A 99 -12.43 26.67 9.04
C ASP A 99 -13.34 26.52 10.26
N ALA A 100 -14.47 27.22 10.28
CA ALA A 100 -15.46 27.09 11.36
C ALA A 100 -16.21 25.75 11.35
N GLU A 101 -16.32 25.09 10.19
CA GLU A 101 -16.95 23.77 10.07
C GLU A 101 -15.95 22.62 10.20
N PHE A 102 -14.65 22.88 10.05
CA PHE A 102 -13.62 21.86 10.14
C PHE A 102 -13.61 21.20 11.53
N ASP A 103 -13.63 19.86 11.56
CA ASP A 103 -13.64 19.06 12.80
C ASP A 103 -12.27 19.01 13.52
N GLY A 104 -11.37 19.96 13.24
CA GLY A 104 -10.03 20.07 13.81
C GLY A 104 -9.64 21.51 14.16
N GLU A 105 -8.37 21.74 14.50
CA GLU A 105 -7.84 23.07 14.81
C GLU A 105 -7.04 23.62 13.63
N GLY A 106 -7.47 24.75 13.07
CA GLY A 106 -6.76 25.46 12.00
C GLY A 106 -6.76 24.68 10.69
N LEU A 107 -7.82 24.84 9.90
CA LEU A 107 -8.01 24.15 8.63
C LEU A 107 -6.82 24.37 7.70
N ARG A 108 -6.28 25.58 7.66
CA ARG A 108 -5.17 25.94 6.77
C ARG A 108 -3.89 25.18 7.12
N GLU A 109 -3.54 25.14 8.40
CA GLU A 109 -2.37 24.44 8.90
C GLU A 109 -2.54 22.92 8.72
N ALA A 110 -3.72 22.38 9.06
CA ALA A 110 -4.02 20.96 8.89
C ALA A 110 -3.96 20.51 7.42
N HIS A 111 -4.50 21.32 6.50
CA HIS A 111 -4.40 21.09 5.06
C HIS A 111 -2.94 21.10 4.58
N ALA A 112 -2.16 22.08 5.03
CA ALA A 112 -0.74 22.19 4.67
C ALA A 112 0.08 21.00 5.17
N ASP A 113 -0.16 20.57 6.41
CA ASP A 113 0.50 19.44 7.03
C ASP A 113 0.13 18.12 6.32
N TYR A 114 -1.15 17.94 5.96
CA TYR A 114 -1.63 16.75 5.25
C TYR A 114 -0.92 16.55 3.91
N PHE A 115 -0.82 17.62 3.11
CA PHE A 115 -0.19 17.57 1.79
C PHE A 115 1.32 17.84 1.82
N GLY A 116 1.94 17.98 2.99
CA GLY A 116 3.39 18.17 3.14
C GLY A 116 3.92 19.47 2.49
N ARG A 117 3.21 20.59 2.64
CA ARG A 117 3.46 21.84 1.91
C ARG A 117 3.30 23.09 2.77
N GLU A 118 3.56 24.25 2.17
CA GLU A 118 3.30 25.53 2.83
C GLU A 118 1.79 25.86 2.89
N PRO A 119 1.32 26.54 3.96
CA PRO A 119 -0.05 27.03 4.08
C PRO A 119 -0.49 27.91 2.92
N LEU A 120 -1.64 27.57 2.34
CA LEU A 120 -2.29 28.36 1.29
C LEU A 120 -2.76 29.74 1.79
N ALA A 121 -2.90 30.70 0.87
CA ALA A 121 -3.62 31.92 1.20
C ALA A 121 -5.12 31.61 1.40
N PRO A 122 -5.82 32.24 2.36
CA PRO A 122 -7.25 32.01 2.60
C PRO A 122 -8.14 32.14 1.36
N GLY A 123 -7.80 33.02 0.42
CA GLY A 123 -8.54 33.20 -0.84
C GLY A 123 -8.35 32.10 -1.88
N SER A 124 -7.51 31.09 -1.59
CA SER A 124 -7.30 29.91 -2.45
C SER A 124 -8.15 28.71 -2.03
N PHE A 125 -8.90 28.85 -0.93
CA PHE A 125 -9.82 27.80 -0.49
C PHE A 125 -11.18 28.03 -1.14
N ASN A 126 -11.70 26.98 -1.77
CA ASN A 126 -13.01 26.93 -2.37
C ASN A 126 -13.24 28.01 -3.46
N ASP A 127 -12.22 28.21 -4.30
CA ASP A 127 -12.32 29.05 -5.50
C ASP A 127 -12.92 28.30 -6.70
N ASP A 128 -12.95 26.96 -6.63
CA ASP A 128 -13.58 26.04 -7.57
C ASP A 128 -14.20 24.85 -6.82
N GLN A 129 -15.12 24.13 -7.47
CA GLN A 129 -15.83 22.98 -6.89
C GLN A 129 -16.06 21.83 -7.87
N ARG A 130 -15.97 20.61 -7.33
CA ARG A 130 -16.40 19.39 -8.02
C ARG A 130 -17.10 18.43 -7.08
N VAL A 131 -17.85 17.50 -7.66
CA VAL A 131 -18.54 16.41 -6.96
C VAL A 131 -17.97 15.09 -7.43
N ARG A 132 -17.63 14.19 -6.51
CA ARG A 132 -17.32 12.80 -6.84
C ARG A 132 -18.31 11.85 -6.19
N LEU A 133 -18.69 10.82 -6.95
CA LEU A 133 -19.62 9.78 -6.51
C LEU A 133 -18.87 8.46 -6.42
N LEU A 134 -18.76 7.88 -5.24
CA LEU A 134 -17.98 6.66 -4.97
C LEU A 134 -18.92 5.47 -4.77
N GLY A 135 -18.71 4.39 -5.52
CA GLY A 135 -19.42 3.14 -5.26
C GLY A 135 -19.07 2.03 -6.24
N GLY A 136 -19.45 0.80 -5.88
CA GLY A 136 -19.17 -0.38 -6.71
C GLY A 136 -20.19 -0.63 -7.81
N ARG A 137 -21.29 0.13 -7.86
CA ARG A 137 -22.24 0.21 -8.99
C ARG A 137 -22.94 1.56 -8.99
N PHE A 138 -23.45 1.96 -10.14
CA PHE A 138 -24.23 3.18 -10.33
C PHE A 138 -25.55 2.86 -11.02
N ALA A 139 -26.63 3.47 -10.54
CA ALA A 139 -27.91 3.41 -11.23
C ALA A 139 -27.85 4.25 -12.52
N ASP A 140 -28.48 3.78 -13.60
CA ASP A 140 -28.48 4.48 -14.90
C ASP A 140 -28.97 5.94 -14.78
N ASP A 141 -29.98 6.20 -13.94
CA ASP A 141 -30.52 7.54 -13.70
C ASP A 141 -29.55 8.46 -12.93
N ALA A 142 -28.68 7.89 -12.09
CA ALA A 142 -27.62 8.61 -11.41
C ALA A 142 -26.51 9.02 -12.38
N LEU A 143 -26.13 8.13 -13.31
CA LEU A 143 -25.16 8.42 -14.38
C LEU A 143 -25.68 9.48 -15.36
N ASP A 144 -26.94 9.34 -15.80
CA ASP A 144 -27.60 10.32 -16.67
C ASP A 144 -27.65 11.71 -16.01
N LEU A 145 -27.94 11.75 -14.70
CA LEU A 145 -27.97 13.00 -13.93
C LEU A 145 -26.57 13.60 -13.76
N ALA A 146 -25.56 12.79 -13.46
CA ALA A 146 -24.17 13.24 -13.35
C ALA A 146 -23.68 13.85 -14.67
N ALA A 147 -23.86 13.13 -15.79
CA ALA A 147 -23.49 13.60 -17.13
C ALA A 147 -24.21 14.91 -17.50
N PHE A 148 -25.51 15.02 -17.21
CA PHE A 148 -26.28 16.23 -17.48
C PHE A 148 -25.75 17.48 -16.73
N LEU A 149 -25.18 17.29 -15.55
CA LEU A 149 -24.66 18.35 -14.68
C LEU A 149 -23.22 18.74 -15.02
N SER A 150 -22.37 17.76 -15.35
CA SER A 150 -21.00 17.99 -15.85
C SER A 150 -21.01 18.87 -17.10
N ASP A 151 -22.00 18.70 -17.98
CA ASP A 151 -22.22 19.55 -19.17
C ASP A 151 -22.57 21.03 -18.84
N ARG A 152 -22.90 21.34 -17.58
CA ARG A 152 -23.52 22.62 -17.17
C ARG A 152 -22.78 23.31 -16.02
N GLU A 153 -21.46 23.15 -15.95
CA GLU A 153 -20.51 23.90 -15.09
C GLU A 153 -20.22 23.29 -13.71
N LEU A 154 -20.81 22.15 -13.33
CA LEU A 154 -20.41 21.44 -12.10
C LEU A 154 -19.91 20.03 -12.46
N SER A 155 -18.60 19.79 -12.31
CA SER A 155 -18.02 18.46 -12.56
C SER A 155 -18.61 17.46 -11.57
N VAL A 156 -19.30 16.45 -12.08
CA VAL A 156 -19.81 15.32 -11.30
C VAL A 156 -19.21 14.04 -11.87
N ASP A 157 -18.26 13.47 -11.12
CA ASP A 157 -17.42 12.36 -11.59
C ASP A 157 -17.76 11.08 -10.83
N PRO A 158 -18.36 10.07 -11.50
CA PRO A 158 -18.52 8.73 -10.94
C PRO A 158 -17.15 8.04 -10.84
N VAL A 159 -16.80 7.53 -9.65
CA VAL A 159 -15.57 6.77 -9.42
C VAL A 159 -15.98 5.36 -8.98
N HIS A 160 -15.63 4.39 -9.81
CA HIS A 160 -15.96 2.99 -9.55
C HIS A 160 -15.03 2.40 -8.48
N VAL A 161 -15.63 1.77 -7.46
CA VAL A 161 -14.92 1.20 -6.31
C VAL A 161 -15.14 -0.30 -6.24
N GLU A 162 -14.07 -1.06 -6.40
CA GLU A 162 -14.08 -2.49 -6.12
C GLU A 162 -13.63 -2.73 -4.69
N ALA A 163 -14.52 -3.30 -3.87
CA ALA A 163 -14.22 -3.65 -2.49
C ALA A 163 -13.90 -5.15 -2.36
N PHE A 164 -12.98 -5.47 -1.47
CA PHE A 164 -12.55 -6.82 -1.14
C PHE A 164 -12.48 -6.95 0.38
N GLY A 165 -12.85 -8.10 0.93
CA GLY A 165 -12.82 -8.28 2.38
C GLY A 165 -13.66 -9.47 2.81
N ASP A 166 -13.78 -9.66 4.13
CA ASP A 166 -14.82 -10.51 4.68
C ASP A 166 -16.09 -9.65 4.84
N PRO A 167 -17.24 -10.04 4.25
CA PRO A 167 -18.49 -9.29 4.38
C PRO A 167 -18.91 -9.02 5.84
N THR A 168 -18.36 -9.79 6.79
CA THR A 168 -18.70 -9.71 8.22
C THR A 168 -17.68 -8.97 9.07
N SER A 169 -16.49 -8.63 8.54
CA SER A 169 -15.42 -8.00 9.35
C SER A 169 -15.56 -6.47 9.46
N GLY A 170 -16.29 -5.82 8.55
CA GLY A 170 -16.35 -4.37 8.44
C GLY A 170 -15.05 -3.71 7.93
N GLU A 171 -14.04 -4.51 7.61
CA GLU A 171 -12.76 -4.07 7.06
C GLU A 171 -12.72 -4.32 5.56
N PHE A 172 -12.41 -3.27 4.80
CA PHE A 172 -12.40 -3.30 3.34
C PHE A 172 -11.02 -2.98 2.79
N LEU A 173 -10.62 -3.73 1.78
CA LEU A 173 -9.62 -3.32 0.83
C LEU A 173 -10.33 -2.79 -0.41
N VAL A 174 -9.94 -1.63 -0.90
CA VAL A 174 -10.62 -0.96 -2.01
C VAL A 174 -9.66 -0.72 -3.17
N ARG A 175 -10.17 -0.86 -4.39
CA ARG A 175 -9.49 -0.46 -5.62
C ARG A 175 -10.40 0.51 -6.36
N PHE A 176 -9.82 1.59 -6.86
CA PHE A 176 -10.52 2.52 -7.74
C PHE A 176 -10.15 2.18 -9.18
N GLU A 177 -11.13 2.02 -10.06
CA GLU A 177 -10.85 1.92 -11.50
C GLU A 177 -10.58 3.33 -12.06
N GLY A 178 -9.45 3.48 -12.77
CA GLY A 178 -9.11 4.71 -13.47
C GLY A 178 -9.76 4.76 -14.85
N ASP A 179 -10.26 5.93 -15.24
CA ASP A 179 -10.73 6.22 -16.61
C ASP A 179 -9.55 6.19 -17.59
N ASP A 180 -9.32 5.04 -18.23
CA ASP A 180 -8.35 4.90 -19.33
C ASP A 180 -9.05 4.88 -20.71
N ASP A 181 -10.34 5.25 -20.78
CA ASP A 181 -11.14 5.25 -22.01
C ASP A 181 -11.61 6.66 -22.40
N THR A 182 -10.68 7.50 -22.87
CA THR A 182 -11.01 8.50 -23.92
C THR A 182 -10.00 8.43 -25.06
N ASP A 183 -10.36 7.62 -26.05
CA ASP A 183 -9.78 7.61 -27.40
C ASP A 183 -10.08 8.95 -28.09
N ASP A 184 -9.19 9.93 -27.92
CA ASP A 184 -8.99 11.00 -28.89
C ASP A 184 -7.49 11.25 -29.04
N GLY A 185 -6.96 10.76 -30.18
CA GLY A 185 -5.54 10.74 -30.47
C GLY A 185 -4.86 12.10 -30.36
N VAL A 186 -4.16 12.30 -29.25
CA VAL A 186 -2.98 13.15 -29.15
C VAL A 186 -1.98 12.41 -28.27
N GLU A 187 -0.83 12.04 -28.84
CA GLU A 187 0.29 11.54 -28.06
C GLU A 187 0.75 12.63 -27.08
N THR A 188 0.41 12.47 -25.82
CA THR A 188 1.11 13.10 -24.70
C THR A 188 1.61 12.00 -23.78
N ALA A 189 2.91 12.09 -23.47
CA ALA A 189 3.68 11.08 -22.77
C ALA A 189 3.03 10.66 -21.44
N ALA A 190 3.06 9.35 -21.24
CA ALA A 190 2.49 8.63 -20.10
C ALA A 190 3.12 9.04 -18.77
N ASP A 191 2.25 9.31 -17.79
CA ASP A 191 2.49 9.09 -16.37
C ASP A 191 1.21 8.44 -15.82
N GLY A 192 1.17 7.10 -15.90
CA GLY A 192 0.05 6.29 -15.44
C GLY A 192 0.33 5.77 -14.04
N THR A 193 -0.01 6.57 -13.02
CA THR A 193 -0.04 6.13 -11.62
C THR A 193 -1.49 5.97 -11.18
N GLY A 194 -2.05 4.78 -11.40
CA GLY A 194 -3.25 4.36 -10.68
C GLY A 194 -2.85 4.08 -9.23
N THR A 195 -3.27 4.95 -8.32
CA THR A 195 -2.94 4.92 -6.89
C THR A 195 -3.77 3.89 -6.14
N GLU A 196 -3.11 2.92 -5.49
CA GLU A 196 -3.73 1.84 -4.70
C GLU A 196 -3.92 2.31 -3.24
N GLN A 197 -5.17 2.40 -2.74
CA GLN A 197 -5.47 2.92 -1.40
C GLN A 197 -5.87 1.82 -0.39
N TRP A 198 -5.50 2.03 0.88
CA TRP A 198 -5.87 1.21 2.03
C TRP A 198 -6.80 1.96 2.98
N VAL A 199 -7.95 1.38 3.33
CA VAL A 199 -8.88 1.96 4.32
C VAL A 199 -9.18 0.95 5.42
N ALA A 200 -8.49 1.07 6.56
CA ALA A 200 -8.77 0.23 7.72
C ALA A 200 -9.95 0.79 8.53
N GLY A 201 -11.05 0.03 8.61
CA GLY A 201 -12.23 0.40 9.38
C GLY A 201 -12.64 -0.66 10.40
N ALA A 202 -12.28 -0.51 11.67
CA ALA A 202 -12.88 -1.33 12.72
C ALA A 202 -14.33 -0.87 12.99
N SER A 203 -15.27 -1.82 13.09
CA SER A 203 -16.61 -1.59 13.67
C SER A 203 -16.65 -2.04 15.13
N ALA A 204 -17.20 -1.20 16.00
CA ALA A 204 -17.38 -1.50 17.41
C ALA A 204 -18.60 -2.39 17.62
N ALA A 205 -18.43 -3.71 17.64
CA ALA A 205 -19.40 -4.64 18.20
C ALA A 205 -18.76 -5.99 18.57
N SER A 206 -18.16 -6.07 19.77
CA SER A 206 -18.02 -7.33 20.54
C SER A 206 -17.48 -7.03 21.94
N THR A 207 -18.35 -6.63 22.84
CA THR A 207 -18.13 -6.74 24.28
C THR A 207 -18.56 -8.13 24.76
N ALA A 208 -17.66 -8.80 25.48
CA ALA A 208 -17.89 -9.85 26.48
C ALA A 208 -18.58 -11.14 26.02
N ASP A 209 -17.86 -12.27 26.07
CA ASP A 209 -17.91 -13.20 27.21
C ASP A 209 -16.92 -14.37 26.99
N ASP A 210 -16.79 -15.22 28.01
CA ASP A 210 -16.13 -16.53 28.04
C ASP A 210 -14.63 -16.57 28.39
N HIS A 211 -14.40 -16.30 29.67
CA HIS A 211 -13.26 -16.84 30.41
C HIS A 211 -13.72 -18.09 31.19
N GLU A 212 -13.51 -19.30 30.66
CA GLU A 212 -13.42 -20.52 31.47
C GLU A 212 -12.26 -21.41 31.00
N THR A 213 -11.30 -21.58 31.91
CA THR A 213 -10.23 -22.58 31.87
C THR A 213 -10.82 -23.98 32.10
N PRO A 214 -10.16 -25.05 31.62
CA PRO A 214 -9.49 -25.89 32.61
C PRO A 214 -8.12 -26.43 32.18
N ALA A 215 -7.42 -26.88 33.22
CA ALA A 215 -6.00 -27.14 33.30
C ALA A 215 -5.52 -28.53 32.79
N ALA A 216 -4.22 -28.53 32.48
CA ALA A 216 -3.19 -29.55 32.77
C ALA A 216 -3.27 -30.93 32.09
N SER A 217 -2.17 -31.32 31.43
CA SER A 217 -1.13 -32.22 32.01
C SER A 217 -0.09 -32.63 30.95
N GLU A 218 1.18 -32.32 31.18
CA GLU A 218 2.35 -33.13 30.78
C GLU A 218 2.46 -34.36 31.73
N PRO A 219 3.32 -35.41 31.54
CA PRO A 219 4.60 -35.39 30.80
C PRO A 219 5.09 -36.70 30.09
N ALA A 220 6.27 -36.55 29.47
CA ALA A 220 7.44 -37.47 29.45
C ALA A 220 7.63 -38.57 28.37
N ASP A 221 8.70 -38.33 27.59
CA ASP A 221 9.91 -39.16 27.38
C ASP A 221 10.04 -40.25 26.29
N THR A 222 11.29 -40.27 25.76
CA THR A 222 12.11 -41.32 25.09
C THR A 222 11.78 -41.71 23.63
N ASP A 223 12.72 -42.08 22.73
CA ASP A 223 14.19 -42.03 22.53
C ASP A 223 14.47 -42.75 21.18
N GLU A 224 15.70 -42.62 20.63
CA GLU A 224 16.35 -43.40 19.54
C GLU A 224 15.80 -43.18 18.10
N GLY A 225 16.57 -42.94 17.03
CA GLY A 225 17.95 -43.26 16.66
C GLY A 225 17.94 -43.98 15.30
N GLY A 226 18.71 -43.53 14.29
CA GLY A 226 18.83 -44.29 13.03
C GLY A 226 19.43 -43.54 11.83
N ASP A 227 20.53 -44.07 11.31
CA ASP A 227 21.52 -43.52 10.38
C ASP A 227 21.43 -44.14 8.96
N GLY A 228 22.03 -43.46 7.97
CA GLY A 228 22.41 -43.99 6.63
C GLY A 228 21.32 -44.01 5.54
N ASP A 229 21.60 -43.92 4.24
CA ASP A 229 22.83 -43.86 3.44
C ASP A 229 22.42 -43.50 1.98
N ALA A 230 23.40 -43.03 1.21
CA ALA A 230 23.34 -42.48 -0.13
C ALA A 230 22.84 -43.44 -1.23
N GLY A 231 22.26 -42.85 -2.28
CA GLY A 231 21.93 -43.51 -3.53
C GLY A 231 21.90 -42.52 -4.70
N SER A 232 23.09 -42.15 -5.19
CA SER A 232 23.28 -41.32 -6.38
C SER A 232 22.80 -42.04 -7.65
N LYS A 233 22.05 -41.34 -8.51
CA LYS A 233 21.89 -41.63 -9.94
C LYS A 233 21.75 -40.33 -10.73
N GLU A 234 22.67 -40.18 -11.69
CA GLU A 234 22.80 -39.15 -12.73
C GLU A 234 21.44 -38.69 -13.30
N ALA A 235 21.12 -37.39 -13.23
CA ALA A 235 21.67 -36.25 -14.01
C ALA A 235 21.10 -36.17 -15.44
N ALA A 236 19.83 -35.78 -15.52
CA ALA A 236 19.41 -34.71 -16.41
C ALA A 236 19.16 -33.49 -15.48
N THR A 237 19.80 -32.36 -15.74
CA THR A 237 19.75 -31.17 -14.88
C THR A 237 18.31 -30.70 -14.74
N ALA A 238 17.74 -30.89 -13.55
CA ALA A 238 16.44 -30.33 -13.15
C ALA A 238 16.56 -28.83 -12.77
N ASP A 239 17.68 -28.20 -13.11
CA ASP A 239 18.02 -26.83 -12.70
C ASP A 239 17.55 -25.76 -13.69
N ASP A 240 17.10 -26.14 -14.89
CA ASP A 240 16.63 -25.22 -15.95
C ASP A 240 15.09 -25.22 -16.11
N GLU A 241 14.34 -25.84 -15.19
CA GLU A 241 12.88 -25.80 -15.26
C GLU A 241 12.40 -24.43 -14.78
N PRO A 242 11.61 -23.69 -15.59
CA PRO A 242 11.11 -22.38 -15.22
C PRO A 242 10.20 -22.49 -13.99
N ILE A 243 10.49 -21.68 -12.99
CA ILE A 243 9.79 -21.54 -11.73
C ILE A 243 8.86 -20.34 -11.83
N GLU A 244 7.62 -20.51 -11.39
CA GLU A 244 6.66 -19.41 -11.34
C GLU A 244 7.08 -18.37 -10.29
N LEU A 245 6.79 -17.09 -10.54
CA LEU A 245 7.23 -15.98 -9.68
C LEU A 245 6.95 -16.16 -8.17
N PRO A 246 5.77 -16.66 -7.73
CA PRO A 246 5.53 -16.89 -6.30
C PRO A 246 6.46 -17.97 -5.71
N GLU A 247 6.75 -19.02 -6.48
CA GLU A 247 7.67 -20.08 -6.07
C GLU A 247 9.12 -19.58 -6.07
N LEU A 248 9.50 -18.72 -7.02
CA LEU A 248 10.80 -18.05 -7.05
C LEU A 248 11.00 -17.21 -5.78
N LEU A 249 10.03 -16.35 -5.44
CA LEU A 249 10.12 -15.47 -4.27
C LEU A 249 10.15 -16.27 -2.96
N SER A 250 9.37 -17.35 -2.86
CA SER A 250 9.44 -18.25 -1.70
C SER A 250 10.82 -18.90 -1.58
N ALA A 251 11.37 -19.41 -2.69
CA ALA A 251 12.69 -20.05 -2.68
C ALA A 251 13.82 -19.06 -2.37
N VAL A 252 13.71 -17.81 -2.85
CA VAL A 252 14.64 -16.73 -2.49
C VAL A 252 14.50 -16.38 -1.01
N ALA A 253 13.27 -16.25 -0.48
CA ALA A 253 13.04 -15.95 0.94
C ALA A 253 13.63 -17.01 1.86
N ASP A 254 13.42 -18.29 1.54
CA ASP A 254 14.00 -19.41 2.29
C ASP A 254 15.53 -19.36 2.22
N GLY A 255 16.09 -19.19 1.01
CA GLY A 255 17.54 -19.13 0.82
C GLY A 255 18.20 -17.93 1.51
N VAL A 256 17.56 -16.76 1.49
CA VAL A 256 18.03 -15.57 2.23
C VAL A 256 17.95 -15.82 3.73
N SER A 257 16.84 -16.35 4.23
CA SER A 257 16.67 -16.66 5.66
C SER A 257 17.75 -17.61 6.16
N GLU A 258 18.03 -18.68 5.41
CA GLU A 258 19.11 -19.63 5.70
C GLU A 258 20.50 -18.95 5.73
N ARG A 259 20.78 -18.03 4.81
CA ARG A 259 22.06 -17.30 4.76
C ARG A 259 22.23 -16.30 5.90
N LEU A 260 21.14 -15.74 6.40
CA LEU A 260 21.15 -14.73 7.46
C LEU A 260 21.24 -15.32 8.88
N VAL A 261 21.12 -16.64 9.05
CA VAL A 261 21.27 -17.31 10.35
C VAL A 261 22.60 -16.91 11.02
N GLY A 262 22.49 -16.33 12.22
CA GLY A 262 23.64 -15.90 13.02
C GLY A 262 24.32 -14.60 12.55
N THR A 263 23.77 -13.93 11.53
CA THR A 263 24.17 -12.56 11.15
C THR A 263 23.50 -11.53 12.04
N PHE A 264 22.25 -11.79 12.41
CA PHE A 264 21.39 -10.97 13.26
C PHE A 264 21.10 -11.71 14.57
N GLU A 265 20.84 -10.96 15.65
CA GLU A 265 20.31 -11.47 16.93
C GLU A 265 18.85 -11.95 16.79
N THR A 266 18.07 -11.34 15.89
CA THR A 266 16.69 -11.72 15.57
C THR A 266 16.63 -12.94 14.65
N ASP A 267 15.58 -13.76 14.79
CA ASP A 267 15.35 -14.91 13.92
C ASP A 267 15.19 -14.45 12.46
N PRO A 268 15.93 -15.03 11.49
CA PRO A 268 15.84 -14.62 10.09
C PRO A 268 14.44 -14.72 9.49
N GLY A 269 13.59 -15.64 9.96
CA GLY A 269 12.21 -15.78 9.51
C GLY A 269 11.32 -14.59 9.89
N ASP A 270 11.70 -13.83 10.92
CA ASP A 270 11.02 -12.59 11.31
C ASP A 270 11.57 -11.35 10.57
N LEU A 271 12.75 -11.49 9.94
CA LEU A 271 13.42 -10.41 9.20
C LEU A 271 13.00 -10.37 7.73
N VAL A 272 12.71 -11.54 7.16
CA VAL A 272 12.37 -11.69 5.73
C VAL A 272 10.85 -11.72 5.57
N SER A 273 10.30 -10.81 4.78
CA SER A 273 8.90 -10.88 4.37
C SER A 273 8.76 -10.82 2.86
N VAL A 274 7.94 -11.72 2.32
CA VAL A 274 7.44 -11.61 0.96
C VAL A 274 6.21 -10.71 1.01
N GLU A 275 6.32 -9.52 0.44
CA GLU A 275 5.23 -8.54 0.42
C GLU A 275 4.31 -8.80 -0.78
N ARG A 276 3.15 -8.15 -0.81
CA ARG A 276 2.18 -8.30 -1.90
C ARG A 276 2.83 -7.95 -3.25
N GLY A 277 2.76 -8.88 -4.21
CA GLY A 277 3.23 -8.66 -5.58
C GLY A 277 4.56 -9.35 -5.86
N ASN A 278 5.45 -8.64 -6.55
CA ASN A 278 6.74 -9.12 -7.00
C ASN A 278 7.90 -8.74 -6.06
N GLU A 279 7.61 -8.57 -4.76
CA GLU A 279 8.52 -7.91 -3.82
C GLU A 279 8.90 -8.78 -2.62
N LEU A 280 10.19 -8.75 -2.25
CA LEU A 280 10.73 -9.36 -1.03
C LEU A 280 11.51 -8.32 -0.22
N LEU A 281 11.29 -8.33 1.10
CA LEU A 281 11.94 -7.43 2.05
C LEU A 281 12.78 -8.15 3.07
N VAL A 282 13.87 -7.50 3.46
CA VAL A 282 14.64 -7.85 4.66
C VAL A 282 14.72 -6.62 5.55
N ARG A 283 14.23 -6.75 6.79
CA ARG A 283 14.10 -5.67 7.77
C ARG A 283 14.84 -6.00 9.06
N PRO A 284 16.14 -5.67 9.18
CA PRO A 284 16.88 -5.87 10.42
C PRO A 284 16.30 -5.03 11.57
N ASP A 285 15.52 -5.64 12.46
CA ASP A 285 14.94 -4.97 13.62
C ASP A 285 15.90 -5.03 14.83
N GLU A 286 17.01 -4.31 14.73
CA GLU A 286 18.05 -4.27 15.76
C GLU A 286 18.55 -2.86 16.05
N SER A 287 19.08 -2.68 17.26
CA SER A 287 19.60 -1.38 17.73
C SER A 287 20.75 -0.84 16.87
N ALA A 288 21.57 -1.72 16.28
CA ALA A 288 22.63 -1.34 15.34
C ALA A 288 22.04 -0.64 14.09
N TYR A 289 20.84 -1.04 13.67
CA TYR A 289 20.15 -0.55 12.48
C TYR A 289 19.20 0.63 12.75
N ALA A 290 19.57 1.47 13.73
CA ALA A 290 18.82 2.66 14.11
C ALA A 290 17.31 2.41 14.32
N GLY A 291 16.94 1.22 14.81
CA GLY A 291 15.55 0.81 15.01
C GLY A 291 14.83 0.33 13.75
N GLY A 292 15.51 -0.42 12.87
CA GLY A 292 14.90 -0.99 11.66
C GLY A 292 14.76 -0.01 10.49
N VAL A 293 15.57 1.05 10.48
CA VAL A 293 15.44 2.13 9.48
C VAL A 293 15.95 1.71 8.10
N LEU A 294 16.92 0.80 8.04
CA LEU A 294 17.44 0.30 6.77
C LEU A 294 16.60 -0.91 6.31
N ARG A 295 16.05 -0.85 5.10
CA ARG A 295 15.25 -1.92 4.50
C ARG A 295 15.90 -2.36 3.19
N TYR A 296 16.19 -3.65 3.05
CA TYR A 296 16.59 -4.23 1.78
C TYR A 296 15.34 -4.71 1.05
N ARG A 297 15.25 -4.43 -0.24
CA ARG A 297 14.09 -4.69 -1.08
C ARG A 297 14.53 -5.32 -2.39
N LEU A 298 13.79 -6.34 -2.80
CA LEU A 298 13.89 -6.98 -4.11
C LEU A 298 12.58 -6.77 -4.83
N ARG A 299 12.62 -6.42 -6.11
CA ARG A 299 11.44 -6.36 -6.98
C ARG A 299 11.67 -7.14 -8.27
N VAL A 300 10.74 -8.02 -8.65
CA VAL A 300 10.91 -8.92 -9.81
C VAL A 300 9.85 -8.63 -10.89
N GLU A 301 10.19 -7.88 -11.90
CA GLU A 301 9.26 -7.55 -12.99
C GLU A 301 8.95 -8.76 -13.88
N SER A 302 7.79 -8.71 -14.53
CA SER A 302 7.29 -9.78 -15.41
C SER A 302 8.16 -10.05 -16.64
N ASP A 303 9.06 -9.13 -16.98
CA ASP A 303 9.97 -9.22 -18.12
C ASP A 303 11.32 -9.86 -17.78
N GLY A 304 11.53 -10.31 -16.53
CA GLY A 304 12.81 -10.90 -16.09
C GLY A 304 13.70 -9.92 -15.33
N THR A 305 13.30 -8.66 -15.20
CA THR A 305 14.08 -7.64 -14.50
C THR A 305 13.98 -7.80 -12.99
N VAL A 306 15.12 -7.85 -12.30
CA VAL A 306 15.20 -7.93 -10.85
C VAL A 306 15.91 -6.69 -10.31
N GLY A 307 15.17 -5.86 -9.58
CA GLY A 307 15.69 -4.69 -8.88
C GLY A 307 16.09 -5.04 -7.45
N PHE A 308 17.26 -4.57 -7.03
CA PHE A 308 17.76 -4.63 -5.65
C PHE A 308 17.90 -3.21 -5.12
N GLU A 309 17.24 -2.92 -4.02
CA GLU A 309 17.16 -1.58 -3.45
C GLU A 309 17.43 -1.63 -1.94
N VAL A 310 18.12 -0.62 -1.42
CA VAL A 310 18.26 -0.43 0.04
C VAL A 310 17.77 0.95 0.39
N ASN A 311 16.70 1.01 1.18
CA ASN A 311 15.97 2.22 1.53
C ASN A 311 16.06 2.59 3.00
N ILE A 312 15.91 3.87 3.26
CA ILE A 312 15.75 4.46 4.58
C ILE A 312 14.26 4.68 4.84
N TYR A 313 13.67 3.94 5.77
CA TYR A 313 12.24 3.97 6.05
C TYR A 313 11.96 4.02 7.56
N GLY A 314 10.95 4.79 7.97
CA GLY A 314 10.56 4.89 9.38
C GLY A 314 11.60 5.57 10.27
N GLY A 315 11.48 5.37 11.59
CA GLY A 315 12.37 5.97 12.59
C GLY A 315 12.26 7.49 12.72
N SER A 316 13.01 8.05 13.68
CA SER A 316 13.16 9.49 13.85
C SER A 316 14.08 10.10 12.78
N GLU A 317 13.94 11.40 12.51
CA GLU A 317 14.84 12.09 11.57
C GLU A 317 16.32 12.00 11.97
N ALA A 318 16.61 11.90 13.26
CA ALA A 318 17.97 11.69 13.74
C ALA A 318 18.53 10.31 13.37
N GLU A 319 17.69 9.27 13.36
CA GLU A 319 18.05 7.91 12.95
C GLU A 319 18.20 7.81 11.44
N LYS A 320 17.27 8.41 10.68
CA LYS A 320 17.37 8.52 9.22
C LYS A 320 18.63 9.25 8.79
N GLU A 321 18.97 10.38 9.42
CA GLU A 321 20.19 11.13 9.07
C GLU A 321 21.47 10.34 9.37
N ARG A 322 21.49 9.47 10.39
CA ARG A 322 22.62 8.54 10.60
C ARG A 322 22.77 7.57 9.45
N MET A 323 21.66 6.99 8.95
CA MET A 323 21.69 6.08 7.81
C MET A 323 22.10 6.80 6.52
N ARG A 324 21.60 8.02 6.28
CA ARG A 324 22.04 8.86 5.15
C ARG A 324 23.54 9.17 5.22
N ALA A 325 24.04 9.49 6.42
CA ALA A 325 25.48 9.73 6.63
C ALA A 325 26.32 8.48 6.35
N LEU A 326 25.85 7.29 6.75
CA LEU A 326 26.50 6.02 6.49
C LEU A 326 26.55 5.69 4.99
N ILE A 327 25.44 5.90 4.27
CA ILE A 327 25.40 5.74 2.81
C ILE A 327 26.38 6.72 2.15
N ARG A 328 26.36 7.99 2.55
CA ARG A 328 27.26 9.04 2.03
C ARG A 328 28.74 8.74 2.26
N GLU A 329 29.09 8.16 3.40
CA GLU A 329 30.47 7.75 3.69
C GLU A 329 30.94 6.60 2.78
N ASN A 330 30.00 5.81 2.25
CA ASN A 330 30.29 4.60 1.48
C ASN A 330 29.87 4.69 -0.01
N GLU A 331 29.39 5.84 -0.48
CA GLU A 331 28.88 6.07 -1.85
C GLU A 331 29.82 5.52 -2.93
N GLY A 332 31.10 5.90 -2.89
CA GLY A 332 32.07 5.41 -3.87
C GLY A 332 32.29 3.89 -3.81
N ALA A 333 32.18 3.26 -2.64
CA ALA A 333 32.29 1.80 -2.51
C ALA A 333 31.01 1.10 -2.98
N ILE A 334 29.83 1.71 -2.79
CA ILE A 334 28.56 1.21 -3.31
C ILE A 334 28.60 1.20 -4.85
N GLU A 335 29.00 2.31 -5.47
CA GLU A 335 29.08 2.40 -6.93
C GLU A 335 30.16 1.50 -7.53
N THR A 336 31.34 1.41 -6.90
CA THR A 336 32.48 0.70 -7.49
C THR A 336 32.59 -0.77 -7.10
N GLU A 337 32.25 -1.14 -5.86
CA GLU A 337 32.34 -2.53 -5.39
C GLU A 337 31.05 -3.30 -5.60
N LEU A 338 29.89 -2.65 -5.49
CA LEU A 338 28.60 -3.30 -5.68
C LEU A 338 28.04 -3.09 -7.09
N GLY A 339 28.30 -1.93 -7.70
CA GLY A 339 27.76 -1.59 -9.02
C GLY A 339 26.36 -0.97 -8.96
N TYR A 340 26.01 -0.34 -7.83
CA TYR A 340 24.69 0.24 -7.58
C TYR A 340 24.74 1.75 -7.79
N GLU A 341 23.65 2.31 -8.30
CA GLU A 341 23.49 3.76 -8.42
C GLU A 341 22.89 4.32 -7.13
N VAL A 342 23.57 5.30 -6.54
CA VAL A 342 23.06 5.96 -5.33
C VAL A 342 22.04 7.02 -5.75
N SER A 343 20.83 6.95 -5.19
CA SER A 343 19.75 7.86 -5.57
C SER A 343 20.14 9.32 -5.29
N PRO A 344 19.83 10.26 -6.21
CA PRO A 344 20.10 11.68 -6.01
C PRO A 344 19.27 12.30 -4.88
N THR A 345 18.17 11.66 -4.46
CA THR A 345 17.37 12.06 -3.30
C THR A 345 17.90 11.49 -1.98
N TYR A 346 18.96 10.68 -2.01
CA TYR A 346 19.71 10.12 -0.87
C TYR A 346 18.91 9.27 0.13
N ASP A 347 17.73 8.79 -0.24
CA ASP A 347 16.92 7.90 0.60
C ASP A 347 17.20 6.40 0.36
N GLY A 348 18.22 6.10 -0.44
CA GLY A 348 18.64 4.73 -0.73
C GLY A 348 19.60 4.62 -1.92
N PHE A 349 19.75 3.40 -2.42
CA PHE A 349 20.44 3.10 -3.67
C PHE A 349 19.82 1.86 -4.33
N GLU A 350 19.93 1.78 -5.65
CA GLU A 350 19.32 0.69 -6.43
C GLU A 350 20.27 0.13 -7.50
N ALA A 351 20.08 -1.14 -7.82
CA ALA A 351 20.66 -1.78 -9.00
C ALA A 351 19.62 -2.68 -9.65
N VAL A 352 19.76 -2.87 -10.96
CA VAL A 352 18.85 -3.64 -11.76
C VAL A 352 19.62 -4.71 -12.54
N HIS A 353 19.13 -5.95 -12.48
CA HIS A 353 19.71 -7.09 -13.18
C HIS A 353 18.65 -7.79 -14.03
N GLN A 354 18.96 -8.03 -15.31
CA GLN A 354 18.09 -8.79 -16.21
C GLN A 354 18.42 -10.28 -16.12
N PHE A 355 17.41 -11.11 -15.90
CA PHE A 355 17.51 -12.56 -16.00
C PHE A 355 16.71 -13.07 -17.20
N ASP A 356 17.30 -13.99 -17.96
CA ASP A 356 16.66 -14.58 -19.15
C ASP A 356 15.56 -15.59 -18.76
N THR A 357 15.72 -16.26 -17.62
CA THR A 357 14.81 -17.28 -17.07
C THR A 357 14.73 -17.18 -15.55
N PHE A 358 13.57 -17.54 -14.99
CA PHE A 358 13.40 -17.74 -13.56
C PHE A 358 13.54 -19.22 -13.25
N ASP A 359 14.74 -19.64 -12.90
CA ASP A 359 15.06 -21.03 -12.56
C ASP A 359 15.83 -21.09 -11.23
N ARG A 360 16.28 -22.28 -10.83
CA ARG A 360 17.04 -22.45 -9.58
C ARG A 360 18.38 -21.71 -9.59
N GLY A 361 18.99 -21.53 -10.75
CA GLY A 361 20.19 -20.72 -10.92
C GLY A 361 19.91 -19.25 -10.60
N THR A 362 18.77 -18.72 -11.07
CA THR A 362 18.33 -17.36 -10.75
C THR A 362 18.04 -17.19 -9.26
N VAL A 363 17.37 -18.15 -8.60
CA VAL A 363 17.19 -18.13 -7.13
C VAL A 363 18.53 -17.98 -6.42
N ALA A 364 19.51 -18.83 -6.76
CA ALA A 364 20.82 -18.82 -6.11
C ALA A 364 21.55 -17.49 -6.33
N ALA A 365 21.50 -16.93 -7.55
CA ALA A 365 22.11 -15.65 -7.86
C ALA A 365 21.49 -14.50 -7.05
N VAL A 366 20.16 -14.48 -6.91
CA VAL A 366 19.44 -13.46 -6.13
C VAL A 366 19.78 -13.58 -4.63
N VAL A 367 19.81 -14.80 -4.09
CA VAL A 367 20.20 -15.06 -2.69
C VAL A 367 21.65 -14.62 -2.43
N ASP A 368 22.57 -14.91 -3.34
CA ASP A 368 23.97 -14.51 -3.22
C ASP A 368 24.14 -12.98 -3.26
N GLU A 369 23.32 -12.27 -4.04
CA GLU A 369 23.35 -10.80 -4.08
C GLU A 369 22.83 -10.19 -2.77
N PHE A 370 21.78 -10.75 -2.16
CA PHE A 370 21.35 -10.35 -0.82
C PHE A 370 22.42 -10.57 0.25
N ASP A 371 23.08 -11.73 0.24
CA ASP A 371 24.19 -12.03 1.16
C ASP A 371 25.34 -11.02 0.99
N ARG A 372 25.65 -10.66 -0.26
CA ARG A 372 26.66 -9.64 -0.58
C ARG A 372 26.28 -8.27 -0.03
N LEU A 373 25.04 -7.81 -0.22
CA LEU A 373 24.54 -6.54 0.30
C LEU A 373 24.62 -6.49 1.83
N VAL A 374 24.12 -7.52 2.51
CA VAL A 374 24.12 -7.58 3.98
C VAL A 374 25.56 -7.61 4.51
N ARG A 375 26.46 -8.39 3.92
CA ARG A 375 27.87 -8.42 4.33
C ARG A 375 28.60 -7.10 4.09
N PHE A 376 28.16 -6.32 3.10
CA PHE A 376 28.70 -4.99 2.90
C PHE A 376 28.23 -4.03 4.01
N PHE A 377 26.93 -3.98 4.30
CA PHE A 377 26.37 -2.99 5.23
C PHE A 377 26.50 -3.37 6.69
N HIS A 378 26.29 -4.63 7.06
CA HIS A 378 26.25 -5.05 8.47
C HIS A 378 27.49 -4.64 9.28
N PRO A 379 28.73 -4.87 8.83
CA PRO A 379 29.90 -4.43 9.57
C PRO A 379 30.06 -2.91 9.66
N ARG A 380 29.44 -2.14 8.76
CA ARG A 380 29.51 -0.67 8.72
C ARG A 380 28.45 -0.08 9.64
N VAL A 381 27.24 -0.63 9.61
CA VAL A 381 26.13 -0.26 10.48
C VAL A 381 26.46 -0.58 11.94
N SER A 382 26.94 -1.79 12.23
CA SER A 382 27.29 -2.21 13.60
C SER A 382 28.50 -1.47 14.21
N ARG A 383 29.20 -0.63 13.45
CA ARG A 383 30.35 0.18 13.92
C ARG A 383 30.07 1.68 14.00
N ALA A 384 29.02 2.15 13.31
CA ALA A 384 28.58 3.53 13.31
C ALA A 384 27.76 3.85 14.58
#